data_AF-A0A7D6Z9R4-F1
#
_entry.id   AF-A0A7D6Z9R4-F1
#
_cell.length_a   1.000
_cell.length_b   1.000
_cell.length_c   1.000
_cell.angle_alpha   90.00
_cell.angle_beta   90.00
_cell.angle_gamma   90.00
#
_symmetry.space_group_name_H-M   'P 1'
#
loop_
_entity.id
_entity.type
_entity.pdbx_description
1 polymer ?
#
loop_
_entity_poly.entity_id
_entity_poly.type
_entity_poly.pdbx_seq_one_letter_code
_entity_poly.pdbx_strand_id
1 'polypeptide(L)'
;MKLNVEQGGTPFYDAGTAPQEVARAEVGPEAVAVNESVPGEPPAQPAPDVLPDLTIALDRRVNAKTGREEFRLLHRIGYDDDSPNGVGPIRVPADLEWTTDLTSVPAFLTWLVPKTGAHLPAAILHDGLVLNKGEDASYIARCTIHRDVADRIFRDAMAKTGTGVIRRWMIWSAVTAATMHHGRQVDWGPIRKWHYRFALWGTMLAIVVVGLWCTLDILDVPGIAGVPWIGERPWQELLGGFAGAMVIPLALGSTWGKFRMAGWIMGPLCALIVPAILPILAIGALFVAVDQLQKWQPKAAEALAFVFVATMIGIFLAAWTWG
;
A
#
# COMPACT_ATOMS: atom_id res chain seq x y z
N MET A 1 -18.79 -10.17 -6.83
CA MET A 1 -18.15 -11.17 -5.94
C MET A 1 -19.13 -11.44 -4.81
N LYS A 2 -19.53 -12.70 -4.57
CA LYS A 2 -20.44 -13.02 -3.45
C LYS A 2 -19.63 -13.09 -2.17
N LEU A 3 -19.97 -12.26 -1.18
CA LEU A 3 -19.45 -12.44 0.17
C LEU A 3 -20.30 -13.50 0.84
N ASN A 4 -19.79 -14.72 0.97
CA ASN A 4 -20.37 -15.69 1.90
C ASN A 4 -20.07 -15.19 3.31
N VAL A 5 -20.99 -14.42 3.85
CA VAL A 5 -20.92 -13.87 5.19
C VAL A 5 -22.22 -14.29 5.86
N GLU A 6 -22.13 -15.27 6.76
CA GLU A 6 -23.28 -15.78 7.51
C GLU A 6 -23.98 -14.62 8.24
N GLN A 7 -25.30 -14.53 8.06
CA GLN A 7 -26.18 -13.49 8.60
C GLN A 7 -26.30 -13.62 10.13
N GLY A 8 -25.26 -13.17 10.84
CA GLY A 8 -25.24 -13.11 12.29
C GLY A 8 -24.37 -11.94 12.76
N GLY A 9 -24.95 -10.73 12.81
CA GLY A 9 -24.30 -9.57 13.44
C GLY A 9 -22.99 -9.12 12.78
N THR A 10 -22.91 -9.21 11.46
CA THR A 10 -21.70 -8.86 10.71
C THR A 10 -21.64 -7.34 10.45
N PRO A 11 -20.45 -6.73 10.49
CA PRO A 11 -20.27 -5.28 10.39
C PRO A 11 -20.57 -4.73 8.99
N PHE A 12 -20.61 -5.57 7.96
CA PHE A 12 -20.83 -5.17 6.57
C PHE A 12 -22.26 -5.48 6.20
N TYR A 13 -22.95 -4.52 5.59
CA TYR A 13 -24.35 -4.64 5.18
C TYR A 13 -24.58 -3.98 3.82
N ASP A 14 -25.65 -4.38 3.13
CA ASP A 14 -26.12 -3.68 1.93
C ASP A 14 -26.80 -2.37 2.35
N ALA A 15 -26.24 -1.23 1.93
CA ALA A 15 -26.77 0.09 2.21
C ALA A 15 -27.64 0.64 1.06
N GLY A 16 -27.94 -0.21 0.07
CA GLY A 16 -28.92 0.04 -0.98
C GLY A 16 -28.53 1.10 -2.00
N THR A 17 -29.53 1.51 -2.78
CA THR A 17 -29.41 2.47 -3.90
C THR A 17 -30.16 3.77 -3.67
N ALA A 18 -30.72 3.96 -2.47
CA ALA A 18 -31.50 5.14 -2.13
C ALA A 18 -30.75 6.45 -2.48
N PRO A 19 -31.46 7.52 -2.89
CA PRO A 19 -30.85 8.83 -3.08
C PRO A 19 -30.02 9.24 -1.87
N GLN A 20 -28.92 9.96 -2.10
CA GLN A 20 -27.95 10.33 -1.07
C GLN A 20 -28.60 10.99 0.16
N GLU A 21 -29.59 11.87 -0.05
CA GLU A 21 -30.33 12.56 1.01
C GLU A 21 -31.05 11.59 1.96
N VAL A 22 -31.68 10.55 1.41
CA VAL A 22 -32.40 9.51 2.17
C VAL A 22 -31.40 8.66 2.96
N ALA A 23 -30.32 8.23 2.30
CA ALA A 23 -29.27 7.45 2.94
C ALA A 23 -28.56 8.24 4.07
N ARG A 24 -28.42 9.56 3.91
CA ARG A 24 -27.88 10.47 4.92
C ARG A 24 -28.81 10.59 6.12
N ALA A 25 -30.10 10.78 5.89
CA ALA A 25 -31.09 10.90 6.96
C ALA A 25 -31.16 9.65 7.85
N GLU A 26 -30.96 8.46 7.29
CA GLU A 26 -30.89 7.20 8.05
C GLU A 26 -29.67 7.09 8.96
N VAL A 27 -28.54 7.72 8.59
CA VAL A 27 -27.32 7.75 9.42
C VAL A 27 -27.47 8.75 10.57
N GLY A 28 -28.13 9.88 10.31
CA GLY A 28 -28.51 10.89 11.29
C GLY A 28 -28.57 12.31 10.70
N PRO A 29 -29.20 13.27 11.40
CA PRO A 29 -29.37 14.64 10.91
C PRO A 29 -28.04 15.41 10.75
N GLU A 30 -27.01 15.04 11.52
CA GLU A 30 -25.67 15.61 11.42
C GLU A 30 -24.72 14.80 10.53
N ALA A 31 -25.22 13.76 9.84
CA ALA A 31 -24.40 12.95 8.97
C ALA A 31 -23.75 13.82 7.90
N VAL A 32 -22.47 13.60 7.66
CA VAL A 32 -21.70 14.23 6.60
C VAL A 32 -21.92 13.39 5.34
N ALA A 33 -22.52 14.01 4.32
CA ALA A 33 -22.54 13.49 2.96
C ALA A 33 -21.84 14.54 2.09
N VAL A 34 -20.88 14.10 1.28
CA VAL A 34 -20.05 15.00 0.47
C VAL A 34 -20.05 14.45 -0.96
N ASN A 35 -19.87 15.33 -1.95
CA ASN A 35 -20.30 15.17 -3.35
C ASN A 35 -21.82 15.27 -3.50
N GLU A 36 -22.32 16.48 -3.77
CA GLU A 36 -23.62 16.66 -4.44
C GLU A 36 -23.36 16.62 -5.94
N SER A 37 -24.10 15.78 -6.68
CA SER A 37 -24.10 15.87 -8.14
C SER A 37 -24.92 17.08 -8.60
N VAL A 38 -24.49 17.71 -9.68
CA VAL A 38 -25.30 18.69 -10.44
C VAL A 38 -26.52 17.95 -11.00
N PRO A 39 -27.74 18.54 -11.01
CA PRO A 39 -28.95 17.84 -11.45
C PRO A 39 -28.81 17.35 -12.90
N GLY A 40 -28.73 16.03 -13.08
CA GLY A 40 -28.59 15.40 -14.38
C GLY A 40 -28.88 13.91 -14.33
N GLU A 41 -30.01 13.54 -14.94
CA GLU A 41 -30.55 12.19 -15.16
C GLU A 41 -31.05 11.43 -13.89
N PRO A 42 -32.35 11.09 -13.80
CA PRO A 42 -32.86 10.27 -12.71
C PRO A 42 -32.21 8.88 -12.71
N PRO A 43 -31.79 8.35 -11.54
CA PRO A 43 -31.34 6.98 -11.46
C PRO A 43 -32.47 6.03 -11.89
N ALA A 44 -32.10 5.00 -12.65
CA ALA A 44 -33.03 3.94 -13.04
C ALA A 44 -33.67 3.30 -11.79
N GLN A 45 -35.00 3.15 -11.80
CA GLN A 45 -35.75 2.54 -10.70
C GLN A 45 -35.30 1.09 -10.47
N PRO A 46 -34.97 0.68 -9.23
CA PRO A 46 -34.59 -0.69 -8.95
C PRO A 46 -35.79 -1.66 -8.99
N ALA A 47 -35.50 -2.89 -9.41
CA ALA A 47 -36.41 -4.04 -9.40
C ALA A 47 -36.75 -4.47 -7.94
N PRO A 48 -37.89 -5.15 -7.72
CA PRO A 48 -38.41 -5.41 -6.37
C PRO A 48 -37.60 -6.46 -5.60
N ASP A 49 -37.65 -6.29 -4.27
CA ASP A 49 -37.06 -7.07 -3.18
C ASP A 49 -36.67 -8.51 -3.52
N VAL A 50 -35.36 -8.77 -3.50
CA VAL A 50 -34.78 -10.08 -3.27
C VAL A 50 -33.67 -9.90 -2.23
N LEU A 51 -33.85 -10.55 -1.08
CA LEU A 51 -32.94 -10.81 0.06
C LEU A 51 -31.53 -10.18 0.02
N PRO A 52 -31.01 -9.62 1.14
CA PRO A 52 -29.68 -9.03 1.20
C PRO A 52 -28.60 -10.11 1.06
N ASP A 53 -28.24 -10.40 -0.18
CA ASP A 53 -27.01 -11.09 -0.55
C ASP A 53 -25.93 -10.01 -0.55
N LEU A 54 -24.92 -10.13 0.31
CA LEU A 54 -23.75 -9.25 0.42
C LEU A 54 -22.85 -9.34 -0.84
N THR A 55 -23.47 -9.35 -2.00
CA THR A 55 -22.81 -9.43 -3.30
C THR A 55 -22.39 -8.02 -3.69
N ILE A 56 -21.09 -7.77 -3.62
CA ILE A 56 -20.51 -6.57 -4.20
C ILE A 56 -20.61 -6.69 -5.72
N ALA A 57 -21.48 -5.87 -6.30
CA ALA A 57 -21.71 -5.77 -7.74
C ALA A 57 -21.03 -4.50 -8.27
N LEU A 58 -20.18 -4.70 -9.28
CA LEU A 58 -19.32 -3.67 -9.86
C LEU A 58 -19.60 -3.58 -11.37
N ASP A 59 -19.78 -2.36 -11.86
CA ASP A 59 -19.76 -2.04 -13.28
C ASP A 59 -18.32 -1.66 -13.68
N ARG A 60 -17.74 -2.41 -14.60
CA ARG A 60 -16.37 -2.18 -15.08
C ARG A 60 -16.41 -1.16 -16.21
N ARG A 61 -15.74 -0.02 -16.00
CA ARG A 61 -15.58 1.08 -16.94
C ARG A 61 -14.12 1.21 -17.35
N VAL A 62 -13.90 1.80 -18.52
CA VAL A 62 -12.56 2.17 -18.99
C VAL A 62 -12.52 3.68 -19.07
N ASN A 63 -11.61 4.30 -18.31
CA ASN A 63 -11.43 5.74 -18.35
C ASN A 63 -10.78 6.11 -19.68
N ALA A 64 -11.52 6.83 -20.53
CA ALA A 64 -11.07 7.21 -21.87
C ALA A 64 -9.82 8.11 -21.88
N LYS A 65 -9.52 8.83 -20.78
CA LYS A 65 -8.35 9.71 -20.67
C LYS A 65 -7.10 8.98 -20.21
N THR A 66 -7.25 8.05 -19.25
CA THR A 66 -6.10 7.35 -18.63
C THR A 66 -5.87 5.95 -19.21
N GLY A 67 -6.84 5.41 -19.94
CA GLY A 67 -6.84 4.04 -20.44
C GLY A 67 -6.91 2.98 -19.33
N ARG A 68 -7.20 3.39 -18.08
CA ARG A 68 -7.25 2.49 -16.91
C ARG A 68 -8.67 1.97 -16.69
N GLU A 69 -8.74 0.79 -16.10
CA GLU A 69 -9.99 0.21 -15.63
C GLU A 69 -10.42 0.86 -14.32
N GLU A 70 -11.68 1.26 -14.27
CA GLU A 70 -12.35 1.84 -13.12
C GLU A 70 -13.61 1.03 -12.83
N PHE A 71 -13.98 0.90 -11.57
CA PHE A 71 -15.09 0.08 -11.13
C PHE A 71 -16.09 0.95 -10.37
N ARG A 72 -17.33 0.97 -10.84
CA ARG A 72 -18.44 1.67 -10.19
C ARG A 72 -19.24 0.69 -9.34
N LEU A 73 -19.57 1.06 -8.11
CA LEU A 73 -20.44 0.27 -7.26
C LEU A 73 -21.90 0.40 -7.73
N LEU A 74 -22.60 -0.72 -7.88
CA LEU A 74 -24.04 -0.69 -8.21
C LEU A 74 -24.93 -0.43 -6.98
N HIS A 75 -24.45 -0.77 -5.79
CA HIS A 75 -25.12 -0.59 -4.51
C HIS A 75 -24.12 -0.11 -3.47
N ARG A 76 -24.56 0.65 -2.47
CA ARG A 76 -23.69 1.12 -1.39
C ARG A 76 -23.32 -0.03 -0.47
N ILE A 77 -22.06 -0.05 -0.05
CA ILE A 77 -21.58 -0.91 1.01
C ILE A 77 -21.67 -0.14 2.33
N GLY A 78 -22.40 -0.70 3.29
CA GLY A 78 -22.42 -0.25 4.68
C GLY A 78 -21.36 -0.96 5.51
N TYR A 79 -20.73 -0.23 6.43
CA TYR A 79 -19.80 -0.75 7.44
C TYR A 79 -20.07 -0.12 8.80
N ASP A 80 -20.25 -0.96 9.82
CA ASP A 80 -20.37 -0.53 11.21
C ASP A 80 -19.03 -0.62 11.93
N ASP A 81 -18.48 0.55 12.24
CA ASP A 81 -17.30 0.71 13.09
C ASP A 81 -17.69 0.71 14.56
N ASP A 82 -17.85 -0.51 15.10
CA ASP A 82 -18.15 -0.84 16.51
C ASP A 82 -16.93 -0.75 17.46
N SER A 83 -15.78 -0.26 16.98
CA SER A 83 -14.59 -0.12 17.80
C SER A 83 -14.87 0.81 19.01
N PRO A 84 -14.17 0.66 20.17
CA PRO A 84 -14.36 1.56 21.31
C PRO A 84 -14.17 3.05 21.00
N ASN A 85 -13.37 3.36 19.96
CA ASN A 85 -13.18 4.72 19.42
C ASN A 85 -13.73 4.83 17.99
N GLY A 86 -14.75 4.03 17.68
CA GLY A 86 -15.34 3.89 16.37
C GLY A 86 -16.14 5.11 15.95
N VAL A 87 -16.36 5.26 14.64
CA VAL A 87 -17.17 6.36 14.07
C VAL A 87 -18.62 5.96 13.81
N GLY A 88 -19.00 4.72 14.13
CA GLY A 88 -20.34 4.18 13.91
C GLY A 88 -20.58 3.77 12.45
N PRO A 89 -21.82 3.92 11.92
CA PRO A 89 -22.16 3.50 10.58
C PRO A 89 -21.51 4.38 9.51
N ILE A 90 -20.90 3.73 8.53
CA ILE A 90 -20.26 4.32 7.35
C ILE A 90 -20.89 3.70 6.11
N ARG A 91 -21.21 4.51 5.10
CA ARG A 91 -21.71 4.03 3.80
C ARG A 91 -20.85 4.56 2.67
N VAL A 92 -20.47 3.68 1.75
CA VAL A 92 -19.65 4.00 0.57
C VAL A 92 -20.28 3.41 -0.69
N PRO A 93 -20.42 4.17 -1.79
CA PRO A 93 -20.06 5.57 -1.93
C PRO A 93 -21.19 6.51 -1.48
N ALA A 94 -20.91 7.80 -1.29
CA ALA A 94 -21.95 8.80 -1.11
C ALA A 94 -22.81 8.96 -2.38
N ASP A 95 -22.17 9.08 -3.53
CA ASP A 95 -22.77 9.08 -4.87
C ASP A 95 -22.42 7.78 -5.61
N LEU A 96 -23.41 7.13 -6.22
CA LEU A 96 -23.21 5.88 -6.97
C LEU A 96 -22.44 6.08 -8.28
N GLU A 97 -22.26 7.31 -8.77
CA GLU A 97 -21.34 7.58 -9.88
C GLU A 97 -19.86 7.50 -9.49
N TRP A 98 -19.54 7.39 -8.20
CA TRP A 98 -18.17 7.19 -7.74
C TRP A 98 -17.55 5.90 -8.26
N THR A 99 -16.27 5.99 -8.65
CA THR A 99 -15.48 4.88 -9.16
C THR A 99 -14.23 4.63 -8.32
N THR A 100 -13.86 3.37 -8.16
CA THR A 100 -12.61 2.90 -7.52
C THR A 100 -11.75 2.12 -8.53
N ASP A 101 -10.44 2.15 -8.35
CA ASP A 101 -9.49 1.29 -9.08
C ASP A 101 -9.22 -0.05 -8.37
N LEU A 102 -10.05 -0.37 -7.34
CA LEU A 102 -10.05 -1.51 -6.42
C LEU A 102 -8.80 -1.62 -5.54
N THR A 103 -7.64 -1.64 -6.17
CA THR A 103 -6.34 -1.71 -5.50
C THR A 103 -5.23 -1.21 -6.45
N SER A 104 -4.74 0.01 -6.22
CA SER A 104 -3.50 0.51 -6.82
C SER A 104 -2.26 -0.13 -6.18
N VAL A 105 -2.06 -1.44 -6.37
CA VAL A 105 -0.86 -2.18 -5.91
C VAL A 105 0.21 -2.19 -7.01
N PRO A 106 1.43 -1.67 -6.77
CA PRO A 106 2.53 -1.78 -7.72
C PRO A 106 2.76 -3.23 -8.13
N ALA A 107 3.02 -3.48 -9.42
CA ALA A 107 3.12 -4.84 -9.97
C ALA A 107 4.09 -5.74 -9.19
N PHE A 108 5.25 -5.19 -8.77
CA PHE A 108 6.27 -5.91 -8.00
C PHE A 108 5.85 -6.25 -6.56
N LEU A 109 4.71 -5.75 -6.07
CA LEU A 109 4.13 -6.07 -4.75
C LEU A 109 2.90 -6.98 -4.84
N THR A 110 2.44 -7.31 -6.07
CA THR A 110 1.25 -8.17 -6.24
C THR A 110 1.47 -9.60 -5.78
N TRP A 111 2.73 -10.07 -5.67
CA TRP A 111 3.06 -11.35 -5.05
C TRP A 111 2.82 -11.36 -3.53
N LEU A 112 2.88 -10.20 -2.88
CA LEU A 112 2.69 -10.04 -1.43
C LEU A 112 1.22 -9.75 -1.10
N VAL A 113 0.57 -8.90 -1.90
CA VAL A 113 -0.84 -8.53 -1.76
C VAL A 113 -1.56 -8.80 -3.09
N PRO A 114 -2.32 -9.91 -3.20
CA PRO A 114 -3.07 -10.19 -4.43
C PRO A 114 -4.12 -9.10 -4.66
N LYS A 115 -4.45 -8.80 -5.92
CA LYS A 115 -5.43 -7.75 -6.29
C LYS A 115 -6.86 -8.04 -5.83
N THR A 116 -7.17 -9.30 -5.54
CA THR A 116 -8.50 -9.74 -5.10
C THR A 116 -8.38 -10.70 -3.92
N GLY A 117 -9.44 -10.81 -3.13
CA GLY A 117 -9.53 -11.73 -2.01
C GLY A 117 -10.37 -11.17 -0.87
N ALA A 118 -10.25 -11.79 0.31
CA ALA A 118 -11.00 -11.41 1.52
C ALA A 118 -10.85 -9.93 1.94
N HIS A 119 -9.77 -9.26 1.54
CA HIS A 119 -9.51 -7.85 1.86
C HIS A 119 -10.25 -6.86 0.94
N LEU A 120 -10.82 -7.32 -0.19
CA LEU A 120 -11.40 -6.44 -1.22
C LEU A 120 -12.54 -5.54 -0.69
N PRO A 121 -13.51 -6.01 0.12
CA PRO A 121 -14.55 -5.13 0.66
C PRO A 121 -13.97 -4.02 1.53
N ALA A 122 -12.95 -4.36 2.32
CA ALA A 122 -12.25 -3.42 3.17
C ALA A 122 -11.42 -2.41 2.33
N ALA A 123 -10.86 -2.84 1.20
CA ALA A 123 -10.13 -1.96 0.28
C ALA A 123 -11.07 -0.95 -0.40
N ILE A 124 -12.23 -1.41 -0.89
CA ILE A 124 -13.26 -0.53 -1.47
C ILE A 124 -13.75 0.49 -0.43
N LEU A 125 -14.00 0.04 0.81
CA LEU A 125 -14.34 0.93 1.92
C LEU A 125 -13.23 1.97 2.16
N HIS A 126 -11.97 1.55 2.19
CA HIS A 126 -10.81 2.45 2.38
C HIS A 126 -10.69 3.47 1.24
N ASP A 127 -10.79 3.04 -0.01
CA ASP A 127 -10.75 3.94 -1.17
C ASP A 127 -11.83 5.01 -1.08
N GLY A 128 -13.06 4.64 -0.68
CA GLY A 128 -14.15 5.59 -0.48
C GLY A 128 -13.94 6.58 0.68
N LEU A 129 -13.08 6.24 1.64
CA LEU A 129 -12.69 7.10 2.76
C LEU A 129 -11.48 7.99 2.45
N VAL A 130 -10.76 7.69 1.36
CA VAL A 130 -9.50 8.33 0.98
C VAL A 130 -9.73 9.39 -0.09
N LEU A 131 -9.43 10.65 0.25
CA LEU A 131 -9.74 11.77 -0.64
C LEU A 131 -8.47 12.30 -1.33
N ASN A 132 -8.53 12.52 -2.64
CA ASN A 132 -7.49 13.28 -3.32
C ASN A 132 -7.63 14.79 -3.07
N LYS A 133 -6.58 15.53 -3.42
CA LYS A 133 -6.54 16.98 -3.19
C LYS A 133 -7.58 17.68 -4.09
N GLY A 134 -8.62 18.24 -3.48
CA GLY A 134 -9.69 18.94 -4.19
C GLY A 134 -10.81 18.02 -4.68
N GLU A 135 -10.81 16.75 -4.28
CA GLU A 135 -11.96 15.86 -4.43
C GLU A 135 -12.80 15.89 -3.15
N ASP A 136 -14.11 15.95 -3.36
CA ASP A 136 -15.11 15.94 -2.30
C ASP A 136 -15.31 14.51 -1.76
N ALA A 137 -15.76 14.38 -0.51
CA ALA A 137 -15.71 13.09 0.20
C ALA A 137 -16.69 12.03 -0.33
N SER A 138 -16.22 10.85 -0.69
CA SER A 138 -17.05 9.79 -1.31
C SER A 138 -17.79 8.88 -0.32
N TYR A 139 -18.13 9.36 0.90
CA TYR A 139 -18.80 8.54 1.93
C TYR A 139 -19.89 9.29 2.70
N ILE A 140 -20.76 8.52 3.37
CA ILE A 140 -21.76 9.00 4.33
C ILE A 140 -21.38 8.46 5.71
N ALA A 141 -21.14 9.34 6.68
CA ALA A 141 -20.84 8.97 8.06
C ALA A 141 -21.28 10.05 9.05
N ARG A 142 -21.30 9.76 10.35
CA ARG A 142 -21.69 10.72 11.39
C ARG A 142 -20.72 11.88 11.60
N CYS A 143 -19.46 11.71 11.19
CA CYS A 143 -18.44 12.74 11.32
C CYS A 143 -17.44 12.66 10.16
N THR A 144 -16.62 13.69 10.02
CA THR A 144 -15.49 13.65 9.09
C THR A 144 -14.46 12.62 9.56
N ILE A 145 -14.04 11.74 8.66
CA ILE A 145 -13.06 10.69 8.91
C ILE A 145 -11.69 11.15 8.40
N HIS A 146 -10.74 11.30 9.31
CA HIS A 146 -9.35 11.58 8.96
C HIS A 146 -8.65 10.35 8.41
N ARG A 147 -7.59 10.57 7.63
CA ARG A 147 -6.90 9.50 6.92
C ARG A 147 -6.31 8.43 7.86
N ASP A 148 -5.81 8.82 9.01
CA ASP A 148 -5.29 7.89 10.02
C ASP A 148 -6.39 7.04 10.69
N VAL A 149 -7.59 7.59 10.80
CA VAL A 149 -8.79 6.86 11.23
C VAL A 149 -9.27 5.92 10.13
N ALA A 150 -9.25 6.35 8.87
CA ALA A 150 -9.56 5.51 7.71
C ALA A 150 -8.60 4.30 7.63
N ASP A 151 -7.30 4.50 7.86
CA ASP A 151 -6.33 3.40 7.88
C ASP A 151 -6.65 2.40 9.03
N ARG A 152 -7.05 2.87 10.22
CA ARG A 152 -7.52 1.99 11.31
C ARG A 152 -8.77 1.20 10.90
N ILE A 153 -9.79 1.89 10.39
CA ILE A 153 -11.05 1.27 9.93
C ILE A 153 -10.73 0.20 8.89
N PHE A 154 -9.81 0.46 7.95
CA PHE A 154 -9.41 -0.51 6.95
C PHE A 154 -8.81 -1.78 7.56
N ARG A 155 -7.92 -1.66 8.55
CA ARG A 155 -7.34 -2.81 9.25
C ARG A 155 -8.41 -3.62 9.98
N ASP A 156 -9.32 -2.94 10.66
CA ASP A 156 -10.35 -3.58 11.47
C ASP A 156 -11.42 -4.23 10.55
N ALA A 157 -11.80 -3.57 9.46
CA ALA A 157 -12.62 -4.14 8.39
C ALA A 157 -11.99 -5.39 7.76
N MET A 158 -10.68 -5.37 7.46
CA MET A 158 -9.95 -6.55 6.97
C MET A 158 -10.02 -7.72 7.95
N ALA A 159 -9.95 -7.46 9.27
CA ALA A 159 -10.09 -8.50 10.27
C ALA A 159 -11.49 -9.14 10.22
N LYS A 160 -12.53 -8.33 10.07
CA LYS A 160 -13.92 -8.80 10.03
C LYS A 160 -14.30 -9.48 8.70
N THR A 161 -13.57 -9.23 7.61
CA THR A 161 -13.73 -9.97 6.35
C THR A 161 -12.88 -11.24 6.25
N GLY A 162 -12.18 -11.63 7.34
CA GLY A 162 -11.40 -12.87 7.39
C GLY A 162 -9.98 -12.74 6.82
N THR A 163 -9.44 -11.53 6.66
CA THR A 163 -8.05 -11.35 6.24
C THR A 163 -7.10 -11.76 7.37
N GLY A 164 -6.15 -12.65 7.06
CA GLY A 164 -5.17 -13.16 8.03
C GLY A 164 -4.37 -12.05 8.72
N VAL A 165 -4.00 -12.30 9.99
CA VAL A 165 -3.39 -11.31 10.89
C VAL A 165 -2.15 -10.66 10.29
N ILE A 166 -1.19 -11.44 9.78
CA ILE A 166 0.06 -10.90 9.22
C ILE A 166 -0.25 -10.00 8.02
N ARG A 167 -1.11 -10.46 7.09
CA ARG A 167 -1.48 -9.71 5.89
C ARG A 167 -2.15 -8.38 6.22
N ARG A 168 -3.14 -8.35 7.12
CA ARG A 168 -3.83 -7.10 7.49
C ARG A 168 -2.85 -6.07 8.09
N TRP A 169 -1.89 -6.53 8.90
CA TRP A 169 -0.92 -5.65 9.54
C TRP A 169 0.12 -5.12 8.56
N MET A 170 0.57 -5.93 7.58
CA MET A 170 1.44 -5.47 6.51
C MET A 170 0.76 -4.41 5.63
N ILE A 171 -0.47 -4.69 5.17
CA ILE A 171 -1.25 -3.76 4.34
C ILE A 171 -1.52 -2.45 5.10
N TRP A 172 -1.95 -2.56 6.36
CA TRP A 172 -2.17 -1.41 7.23
C TRP A 172 -0.91 -0.54 7.39
N SER A 173 0.25 -1.18 7.57
CA SER A 173 1.53 -0.48 7.72
C SER A 173 1.91 0.27 6.43
N ALA A 174 1.62 -0.30 5.26
CA ALA A 174 1.86 0.33 3.97
C ALA A 174 0.97 1.57 3.76
N VAL A 175 -0.34 1.48 4.02
CA VAL A 175 -1.22 2.65 3.90
C VAL A 175 -0.89 3.73 4.95
N THR A 176 -0.48 3.32 6.15
CA THR A 176 -0.02 4.24 7.21
C THR A 176 1.23 4.99 6.79
N ALA A 177 2.19 4.30 6.16
CA ALA A 177 3.39 4.93 5.61
C ALA A 177 3.02 5.95 4.50
N ALA A 178 2.05 5.62 3.63
CA ALA A 178 1.53 6.56 2.64
C ALA A 178 0.87 7.78 3.30
N THR A 179 0.15 7.59 4.40
CA THR A 179 -0.47 8.66 5.20
C THR A 179 0.60 9.56 5.82
N MET A 180 1.68 9.00 6.38
CA MET A 180 2.82 9.75 6.90
C MET A 180 3.56 10.55 5.81
N HIS A 181 3.73 9.95 4.62
CA HIS A 181 4.36 10.58 3.46
C HIS A 181 3.58 11.82 3.00
N HIS A 182 2.30 11.62 2.68
CA HIS A 182 1.48 12.66 2.08
C HIS A 182 1.01 13.68 3.12
N GLY A 183 0.62 13.23 4.31
CA GLY A 183 0.05 14.09 5.37
C GLY A 183 -1.21 14.82 4.92
N ARG A 184 -2.03 14.15 4.09
CA ARG A 184 -3.31 14.66 3.56
C ARG A 184 -4.47 14.18 4.43
N GLN A 185 -5.56 14.97 4.48
CA GLN A 185 -6.80 14.61 5.21
C GLN A 185 -6.52 14.27 6.69
N VAL A 186 -5.60 15.02 7.32
CA VAL A 186 -5.19 14.86 8.72
C VAL A 186 -5.05 16.22 9.41
N ASP A 187 -5.40 16.27 10.68
CA ASP A 187 -5.39 17.50 11.49
C ASP A 187 -4.01 17.81 12.11
N TRP A 188 -2.95 17.38 11.44
CA TRP A 188 -1.59 17.55 11.96
C TRP A 188 -1.07 18.95 11.64
N GLY A 189 -0.55 19.63 12.66
CA GLY A 189 0.22 20.85 12.46
C GLY A 189 1.49 20.63 11.59
N PRO A 190 2.08 21.69 11.02
CA PRO A 190 3.21 21.58 10.10
C PRO A 190 4.43 20.83 10.67
N ILE A 191 4.76 21.10 11.94
CA ILE A 191 5.87 20.45 12.66
C ILE A 191 5.66 18.94 12.72
N ARG A 192 4.43 18.50 13.01
CA ARG A 192 4.08 17.08 13.12
C ARG A 192 4.12 16.38 11.76
N LYS A 193 3.71 17.05 10.68
CA LYS A 193 3.85 16.53 9.31
C LYS A 193 5.32 16.30 8.96
N TRP A 194 6.18 17.28 9.24
CA TRP A 194 7.62 17.14 9.02
C TRP A 194 8.24 16.04 9.89
N HIS A 195 7.88 15.96 11.16
CA HIS A 195 8.32 14.87 12.05
C HIS A 195 8.03 13.49 11.46
N TYR A 196 6.79 13.24 10.99
CA TYR A 196 6.47 11.94 10.38
C TYR A 196 7.19 11.67 9.06
N ARG A 197 7.43 12.70 8.23
CA ARG A 197 8.22 12.54 7.00
C ARG A 197 9.68 12.24 7.30
N PHE A 198 10.29 12.94 8.25
CA PHE A 198 11.65 12.67 8.68
C PHE A 198 11.76 11.30 9.35
N ALA A 199 10.79 10.89 10.17
CA ALA A 199 10.75 9.56 10.74
C ALA A 199 10.67 8.48 9.64
N LEU A 200 9.76 8.62 8.68
CA LEU A 200 9.60 7.67 7.57
C LEU A 200 10.85 7.61 6.69
N TRP A 201 11.24 8.73 6.07
CA TRP A 201 12.34 8.77 5.12
C TRP A 201 13.71 8.60 5.78
N GLY A 202 13.89 9.12 6.99
CA GLY A 202 15.10 8.87 7.79
C GLY A 202 15.24 7.40 8.13
N THR A 203 14.15 6.70 8.47
CA THR A 203 14.17 5.24 8.67
C THR A 203 14.53 4.51 7.37
N MET A 204 13.89 4.85 6.25
CA MET A 204 14.16 4.21 4.95
C MET A 204 15.61 4.43 4.49
N LEU A 205 16.11 5.66 4.61
CA LEU A 205 17.49 6.00 4.28
C LEU A 205 18.48 5.23 5.16
N ALA A 206 18.24 5.19 6.48
CA ALA A 206 19.08 4.44 7.39
C ALA A 206 19.09 2.94 7.06
N ILE A 207 17.94 2.35 6.74
CA ILE A 207 17.85 0.94 6.30
C ILE A 207 18.68 0.71 5.03
N VAL A 208 18.57 1.58 4.03
CA VAL A 208 19.35 1.46 2.78
C VAL A 208 20.84 1.58 3.06
N VAL A 209 21.27 2.63 3.78
CA VAL A 209 22.68 2.90 4.05
C VAL A 209 23.30 1.79 4.89
N VAL A 210 22.64 1.38 5.98
CA VAL A 210 23.12 0.28 6.83
C VAL A 210 23.08 -1.04 6.07
N GLY A 211 22.04 -1.30 5.27
CA GLY A 211 21.94 -2.50 4.44
C GLY A 211 23.06 -2.60 3.40
N LEU A 212 23.40 -1.50 2.72
CA LEU A 212 24.56 -1.42 1.83
C LEU A 212 25.85 -1.64 2.59
N TRP A 213 26.03 -1.00 3.75
CA TRP A 213 27.22 -1.16 4.56
C TRP A 213 27.43 -2.62 4.98
N CYS A 214 26.39 -3.28 5.49
CA CYS A 214 26.42 -4.72 5.82
C CYS A 214 26.73 -5.59 4.60
N THR A 215 26.20 -5.24 3.42
CA THR A 215 26.45 -6.01 2.20
C THR A 215 27.90 -5.86 1.73
N LEU A 216 28.46 -4.66 1.80
CA LEU A 216 29.86 -4.40 1.45
C LEU A 216 30.82 -5.09 2.42
N ASP A 217 30.46 -5.16 3.69
CA ASP A 217 31.20 -5.88 4.73
C ASP A 217 31.20 -7.40 4.48
N ILE A 218 30.02 -7.99 4.20
CA ILE A 218 29.88 -9.42 3.85
C ILE A 218 30.65 -9.79 2.56
N LEU A 219 30.85 -8.83 1.66
CA LEU A 219 31.61 -9.02 0.42
C LEU A 219 33.12 -8.75 0.57
N ASP A 220 33.60 -8.49 1.79
CA ASP A 220 34.99 -8.20 2.11
C ASP A 220 35.60 -7.09 1.23
N VAL A 221 34.82 -6.04 0.93
CA VAL A 221 35.27 -4.97 0.03
C VAL A 221 36.41 -4.19 0.69
N PRO A 222 37.62 -4.12 0.06
CA PRO A 222 38.78 -3.47 0.67
C PRO A 222 38.51 -1.99 0.99
N GLY A 223 38.91 -1.56 2.19
CA GLY A 223 38.82 -0.16 2.63
C GLY A 223 37.48 0.23 3.28
N ILE A 224 36.53 -0.70 3.37
CA ILE A 224 35.30 -0.52 4.16
C ILE A 224 35.57 -0.94 5.61
N ALA A 225 35.15 -0.11 6.57
CA ALA A 225 35.22 -0.47 7.97
C ALA A 225 34.20 -1.58 8.28
N GLY A 226 34.62 -2.60 9.02
CA GLY A 226 33.73 -3.70 9.40
C GLY A 226 32.56 -3.23 10.26
N VAL A 227 31.41 -3.86 10.09
CA VAL A 227 30.20 -3.54 10.85
C VAL A 227 30.33 -4.13 12.26
N PRO A 228 30.17 -3.34 13.34
CA PRO A 228 30.51 -3.80 14.70
C PRO A 228 29.77 -5.04 15.21
N TRP A 229 28.60 -5.36 14.65
CA TRP A 229 27.77 -6.51 15.04
C TRP A 229 27.83 -7.68 14.05
N ILE A 230 28.54 -7.51 12.92
CA ILE A 230 28.84 -8.59 11.97
C ILE A 230 30.15 -9.20 12.44
N GLY A 231 30.12 -10.47 12.84
CA GLY A 231 31.32 -11.19 13.27
C GLY A 231 32.15 -11.67 12.08
N GLU A 232 33.37 -12.16 12.34
CA GLU A 232 34.31 -12.62 11.30
C GLU A 232 34.05 -14.08 10.84
N ARG A 233 33.08 -14.76 11.44
CA ARG A 233 32.76 -16.15 11.12
C ARG A 233 31.47 -16.23 10.30
N PRO A 234 31.33 -17.16 9.33
CA PRO A 234 30.16 -17.21 8.45
C PRO A 234 28.80 -17.29 9.16
N TRP A 235 28.70 -18.02 10.26
CA TRP A 235 27.45 -18.10 11.04
C TRP A 235 27.19 -16.84 11.88
N GLN A 236 28.26 -16.14 12.30
CA GLN A 236 28.16 -14.85 13.01
C GLN A 236 27.75 -13.73 12.06
N GLU A 237 28.22 -13.75 10.82
CA GLU A 237 27.77 -12.82 9.77
C GLU A 237 26.28 -12.97 9.52
N LEU A 238 25.79 -14.21 9.36
CA LEU A 238 24.37 -14.49 9.14
C LEU A 238 23.51 -14.01 10.31
N LEU A 239 23.87 -14.41 11.54
CA LEU A 239 23.10 -14.05 12.74
C LEU A 239 23.22 -12.57 13.07
N GLY A 240 24.40 -11.98 12.94
CA GLY A 240 24.67 -10.57 13.18
C GLY A 240 23.96 -9.68 12.16
N GLY A 241 24.01 -10.03 10.88
CA GLY A 241 23.27 -9.36 9.81
C GLY A 241 21.77 -9.43 10.03
N PHE A 242 21.23 -10.62 10.36
CA PHE A 242 19.81 -10.79 10.68
C PHE A 242 19.40 -10.00 11.93
N ALA A 243 20.19 -10.05 13.01
CA ALA A 243 19.92 -9.29 14.22
C ALA A 243 19.93 -7.78 13.97
N GLY A 244 20.89 -7.27 13.19
CA GLY A 244 20.93 -5.88 12.75
C GLY A 244 19.69 -5.48 11.96
N ALA A 245 19.26 -6.34 11.02
CA ALA A 245 18.05 -6.13 10.21
C ALA A 245 16.74 -6.13 11.04
N MET A 246 16.74 -6.71 12.24
CA MET A 246 15.59 -6.65 13.16
C MET A 246 15.70 -5.48 14.14
N VAL A 247 16.81 -5.39 14.89
CA VAL A 247 16.95 -4.46 16.01
C VAL A 247 16.98 -3.00 15.55
N ILE A 248 17.75 -2.69 14.51
CA ILE A 248 17.92 -1.31 14.04
C ILE A 248 16.58 -0.75 13.53
N PRO A 249 15.83 -1.45 12.64
CA PRO A 249 14.55 -0.92 12.17
C PRO A 249 13.47 -0.89 13.26
N LEU A 250 13.49 -1.79 14.25
CA LEU A 250 12.58 -1.72 15.40
C LEU A 250 12.85 -0.47 16.26
N ALA A 251 14.13 -0.15 16.50
CA ALA A 251 14.53 1.05 17.22
C ALA A 251 14.11 2.32 16.43
N LEU A 252 14.39 2.37 15.13
CA LEU A 252 13.99 3.48 14.26
C LEU A 252 12.47 3.62 14.17
N GLY A 253 11.74 2.51 14.01
CA GLY A 253 10.27 2.48 13.94
C GLY A 253 9.61 3.00 15.22
N SER A 254 10.28 2.91 16.36
CA SER A 254 9.79 3.49 17.63
C SER A 254 9.71 5.01 17.60
N THR A 255 10.46 5.68 16.71
CA THR A 255 10.40 7.14 16.52
C THR A 255 9.12 7.61 15.81
N TRP A 256 8.30 6.69 15.27
CA TRP A 256 7.07 7.03 14.53
C TRP A 256 5.89 7.42 15.44
N GLY A 257 6.11 7.50 16.76
CA GLY A 257 5.14 7.96 17.75
C GLY A 257 3.89 7.08 17.82
N LYS A 258 2.73 7.61 17.42
CA LYS A 258 1.47 6.84 17.40
C LYS A 258 1.47 5.71 16.37
N PHE A 259 2.30 5.82 15.33
CA PHE A 259 2.43 4.82 14.27
C PHE A 259 3.57 3.84 14.51
N ARG A 260 4.08 3.72 15.75
CA ARG A 260 5.22 2.84 16.09
C ARG A 260 5.02 1.39 15.62
N MET A 261 3.79 0.87 15.72
CA MET A 261 3.49 -0.49 15.27
C MET A 261 3.68 -0.66 13.77
N ALA A 262 3.31 0.36 12.96
CA ALA A 262 3.56 0.35 11.53
C ALA A 262 5.06 0.37 11.24
N GLY A 263 5.83 1.16 12.00
CA GLY A 263 7.29 1.19 11.93
C GLY A 263 7.93 -0.16 12.30
N TRP A 264 7.43 -0.84 13.33
CA TRP A 264 7.93 -2.16 13.77
C TRP A 264 7.66 -3.27 12.77
N ILE A 265 6.63 -3.15 11.94
CA ILE A 265 6.33 -4.11 10.87
C ILE A 265 7.10 -3.74 9.61
N MET A 266 6.99 -2.48 9.17
CA MET A 266 7.55 -2.02 7.91
C MET A 266 9.07 -1.97 7.92
N GLY A 267 9.68 -1.57 9.05
CA GLY A 267 11.12 -1.44 9.18
C GLY A 267 11.86 -2.75 8.90
N PRO A 268 11.62 -3.82 9.68
CA PRO A 268 12.26 -5.12 9.45
C PRO A 268 11.93 -5.71 8.07
N LEU A 269 10.68 -5.55 7.60
CA LEU A 269 10.26 -5.99 6.28
C LEU A 269 11.10 -5.31 5.17
N CYS A 270 11.25 -3.99 5.23
CA CYS A 270 12.08 -3.24 4.29
C CYS A 270 13.56 -3.61 4.43
N ALA A 271 14.08 -3.80 5.64
CA ALA A 271 15.49 -4.16 5.85
C ALA A 271 15.86 -5.53 5.26
N LEU A 272 14.91 -6.47 5.21
CA LEU A 272 15.11 -7.76 4.56
C LEU A 272 14.91 -7.68 3.04
N ILE A 273 13.90 -6.94 2.58
CA ILE A 273 13.51 -6.91 1.17
C ILE A 273 14.39 -5.98 0.32
N VAL A 274 14.74 -4.80 0.83
CA VAL A 274 15.45 -3.77 0.05
C VAL A 274 16.80 -4.26 -0.45
N PRO A 275 17.67 -4.90 0.37
CA PRO A 275 18.93 -5.45 -0.14
C PRO A 275 18.74 -6.49 -1.25
N ALA A 276 17.66 -7.26 -1.24
CA ALA A 276 17.34 -8.22 -2.29
C ALA A 276 16.80 -7.55 -3.57
N ILE A 277 16.06 -6.45 -3.45
CA ILE A 277 15.48 -5.72 -4.58
C ILE A 277 16.51 -4.82 -5.27
N LEU A 278 17.44 -4.22 -4.53
CA LEU A 278 18.40 -3.24 -5.08
C LEU A 278 19.24 -3.79 -6.25
N PRO A 279 19.82 -5.01 -6.19
CA PRO A 279 20.51 -5.61 -7.33
C PRO A 279 19.61 -5.79 -8.55
N ILE A 280 18.35 -6.21 -8.34
CA ILE A 280 17.37 -6.40 -9.42
C ILE A 280 17.08 -5.06 -10.10
N LEU A 281 16.85 -4.00 -9.31
CA LEU A 281 16.63 -2.66 -9.84
C LEU A 281 17.87 -2.13 -10.57
N ALA A 282 19.07 -2.40 -10.06
CA ALA A 282 20.32 -2.00 -10.71
C ALA A 282 20.49 -2.67 -12.07
N ILE A 283 20.23 -3.98 -12.16
CA ILE A 283 20.26 -4.73 -13.42
C ILE A 283 19.18 -4.21 -14.40
N GLY A 284 17.96 -3.97 -13.91
CA GLY A 284 16.89 -3.40 -14.73
C GLY A 284 17.23 -2.01 -15.27
N ALA A 285 17.82 -1.13 -14.44
CA ALA A 285 18.28 0.18 -14.86
C ALA A 285 19.41 0.09 -15.89
N LEU A 286 20.35 -0.85 -15.72
CA LEU A 286 21.40 -1.12 -16.69
C LEU A 286 20.81 -1.57 -18.03
N PHE A 287 19.83 -2.47 -18.02
CA PHE A 287 19.14 -2.91 -19.22
C PHE A 287 18.48 -1.74 -19.96
N VAL A 288 17.73 -0.90 -19.25
CA VAL A 288 17.10 0.30 -19.82
C VAL A 288 18.15 1.26 -20.39
N ALA A 289 19.28 1.45 -19.70
CA ALA A 289 20.37 2.30 -20.18
C ALA A 289 21.00 1.75 -21.47
N VAL A 290 21.18 0.43 -21.57
CA VAL A 290 21.69 -0.24 -22.79
C VAL A 290 20.70 -0.12 -23.94
N ASP A 291 19.40 -0.35 -23.70
CA ASP A 291 18.35 -0.18 -24.74
C ASP A 291 18.31 1.28 -25.24
N GLN A 292 18.42 2.23 -24.33
CA GLN A 292 18.47 3.64 -24.68
C GLN A 292 19.74 4.00 -25.47
N LEU A 293 20.90 3.43 -25.09
CA LEU A 293 22.15 3.58 -25.82
C LEU A 293 22.08 2.97 -27.22
N GLN A 294 21.47 1.79 -27.37
CA GLN A 294 21.29 1.13 -28.66
C GLN A 294 20.44 1.97 -29.61
N LYS A 295 19.37 2.61 -29.11
CA LYS A 295 18.52 3.54 -29.89
C LYS A 295 19.29 4.78 -30.35
N TRP A 296 20.20 5.29 -29.53
CA TRP A 296 20.93 6.53 -29.81
C TRP A 296 22.21 6.31 -30.64
N GLN A 297 22.97 5.26 -30.33
CA GLN A 297 24.30 4.94 -30.88
C GLN A 297 24.48 3.41 -30.98
N PRO A 298 23.94 2.74 -32.01
CA PRO A 298 23.91 1.28 -32.09
C PRO A 298 25.31 0.64 -32.10
N LYS A 299 26.27 1.24 -32.81
CA LYS A 299 27.66 0.75 -32.89
C LYS A 299 28.38 0.80 -31.53
N ALA A 300 28.08 1.81 -30.71
CA ALA A 300 28.67 1.92 -29.37
C ALA A 300 28.10 0.85 -28.44
N ALA A 301 26.80 0.56 -28.54
CA ALA A 301 26.17 -0.52 -27.78
C ALA A 301 26.74 -1.91 -28.16
N GLU A 302 26.92 -2.19 -29.46
CA GLU A 302 27.54 -3.44 -29.93
C GLU A 302 28.99 -3.60 -29.43
N ALA A 303 29.80 -2.54 -29.52
CA ALA A 303 31.17 -2.56 -29.03
C ALA A 303 31.21 -2.81 -27.51
N LEU A 304 30.35 -2.13 -26.75
CA LEU A 304 30.25 -2.30 -25.29
C LEU A 304 29.84 -3.73 -24.92
N ALA A 305 28.86 -4.31 -25.64
CA ALA A 305 28.42 -5.68 -25.42
C ALA A 305 29.54 -6.69 -25.70
N PHE A 306 30.29 -6.51 -26.79
CA PHE A 306 31.44 -7.37 -27.11
C PHE A 306 32.53 -7.29 -26.04
N VAL A 307 32.88 -6.08 -25.60
CA VAL A 307 33.85 -5.86 -24.51
C VAL A 307 33.37 -6.51 -23.22
N PHE A 308 32.10 -6.37 -22.86
CA PHE A 308 31.54 -6.98 -21.66
C PHE A 308 31.62 -8.51 -21.70
N VAL A 309 31.18 -9.13 -22.81
CA VAL A 309 31.24 -10.60 -22.98
C VAL A 309 32.68 -11.10 -22.95
N ALA A 310 33.59 -10.46 -23.67
CA ALA A 310 35.01 -10.82 -23.66
C ALA A 310 35.62 -10.71 -22.25
N THR A 311 35.26 -9.65 -21.50
CA THR A 311 35.69 -9.46 -20.12
C THR A 311 35.16 -10.56 -19.21
N MET A 312 33.85 -10.90 -19.30
CA MET A 312 33.24 -11.95 -18.48
C MET A 312 33.84 -13.33 -18.79
N ILE A 313 34.10 -13.64 -20.06
CA ILE A 313 34.80 -14.87 -20.46
C ILE A 313 36.22 -14.89 -19.84
N GLY A 314 36.95 -13.77 -19.93
CA GLY A 314 38.28 -13.65 -19.34
C GLY A 314 38.27 -13.88 -17.83
N ILE A 315 37.33 -13.27 -17.10
CA ILE A 315 37.16 -13.47 -15.65
C ILE A 315 36.81 -14.93 -15.34
N PHE A 316 35.87 -15.54 -16.09
CA PHE A 316 35.46 -16.93 -15.88
C PHE A 316 36.63 -17.90 -16.06
N LEU A 317 37.42 -17.72 -17.13
CA LEU A 317 38.60 -18.54 -17.38
C LEU A 317 39.68 -18.35 -16.30
N ALA A 318 39.91 -17.11 -15.86
CA ALA A 318 40.89 -16.81 -14.80
C ALA A 318 40.49 -17.45 -13.46
N ALA A 319 39.19 -17.37 -13.10
CA ALA A 319 38.66 -18.00 -11.91
C ALA A 319 38.81 -19.53 -11.95
N TRP A 320 38.63 -20.16 -13.11
CA TRP A 320 38.81 -21.60 -13.29
C TRP A 320 40.27 -22.05 -13.14
N THR A 321 41.22 -21.19 -13.49
CA THR A 321 42.66 -21.50 -13.37
C THR A 321 43.23 -21.27 -11.97
N TRP A 322 42.51 -20.57 -11.11
CA TRP A 322 42.92 -20.24 -9.74
C TRP A 322 42.13 -20.97 -8.64
N GLY A 323 41.10 -21.74 -8.99
CA GLY A 323 40.40 -22.67 -8.10
C GLY A 323 40.91 -24.10 -8.24
#